data_AF-A0A841HZ27-F1
#
_entry.id   AF-A0A841HZ27-F1
#
_cell.length_a   1.000
_cell.length_b   1.000
_cell.length_c   1.000
_cell.angle_alpha   90.00
_cell.angle_beta   90.00
_cell.angle_gamma   90.00
#
_symmetry.space_group_name_H-M   'P 1'
#
loop_
_entity.id
_entity.type
_entity.pdbx_description
1 polymer ?
#
loop_
_entity_poly.entity_id
_entity_poly.type
_entity_poly.pdbx_seq_one_letter_code
_entity_poly.pdbx_strand_id
1 'polypeptide(L)'
;MQALEMQSGTWRARRSAAFLGVAVLLTASSVAWAADYRVGQQVQVQWHGQWFKATVIEIGSGSMQGKYKIRYEGYDSSWDEYVAPARIANLPPASAGGPAGHYVCMSYDLGAQQLRTQAEFRLNPDGTYQDLWNKKSGKWSLKAGAVFQFTGVLNNKAQATFLNRRNGMIVFDWGKNVKLDCYRQP
;
A
#
# COMPACT_ATOMS: atom_id res chain seq x y z
N MET A 1 13.13 73.31 -32.14
CA MET A 1 13.88 72.30 -32.91
C MET A 1 12.98 71.09 -33.10
N GLN A 2 12.32 71.01 -34.25
CA GLN A 2 11.62 69.85 -34.74
C GLN A 2 11.51 70.04 -36.25
N ALA A 3 12.08 69.11 -37.01
CA ALA A 3 11.48 68.58 -38.22
C ALA A 3 12.35 67.43 -38.69
N LEU A 4 11.81 66.22 -38.52
CA LEU A 4 12.29 64.99 -39.12
C LEU A 4 11.96 65.01 -40.61
N GLU A 5 12.91 64.52 -41.38
CA GLU A 5 12.90 64.45 -42.84
C GLU A 5 12.08 63.25 -43.34
N MET A 6 11.32 63.49 -44.41
CA MET A 6 10.62 62.50 -45.23
C MET A 6 11.61 61.58 -45.96
N GLN A 7 11.21 60.32 -46.23
CA GLN A 7 10.93 59.86 -47.61
C GLN A 7 10.60 58.35 -47.71
N SER A 8 9.35 58.11 -48.12
CA SER A 8 8.80 57.08 -49.03
C SER A 8 9.57 55.80 -49.39
N GLY A 9 8.85 54.68 -49.33
CA GLY A 9 8.69 53.80 -50.50
C GLY A 9 9.20 52.36 -50.39
N THR A 10 8.30 51.41 -50.16
CA THR A 10 7.94 50.29 -51.08
C THR A 10 7.15 49.23 -50.33
N TRP A 11 5.98 48.87 -50.87
CA TRP A 11 5.16 47.77 -50.39
C TRP A 11 5.75 46.43 -50.84
N ARG A 12 6.01 45.51 -49.91
CA ARG A 12 6.15 44.08 -50.23
C ARG A 12 5.36 43.25 -49.23
N ALA A 13 4.23 42.74 -49.72
CA ALA A 13 3.47 41.67 -49.07
C ALA A 13 4.37 40.44 -48.91
N ARG A 14 4.59 39.99 -47.67
CA ARG A 14 5.05 38.64 -47.38
C ARG A 14 3.90 37.85 -46.76
N ARG A 15 3.09 37.25 -47.63
CA ARG A 15 2.32 36.06 -47.28
C ARG A 15 3.27 34.87 -47.34
N SER A 16 3.49 34.19 -46.23
CA SER A 16 3.68 32.73 -46.14
C SER A 16 4.20 32.35 -44.76
N ALA A 17 3.36 31.64 -44.00
CA ALA A 17 3.78 30.56 -43.12
C ALA A 17 2.51 29.81 -42.68
N ALA A 18 1.99 28.94 -43.54
CA ALA A 18 1.08 27.89 -43.10
C ALA A 18 1.94 26.82 -42.44
N PHE A 19 2.13 26.91 -41.12
CA PHE A 19 2.67 25.80 -40.34
C PHE A 19 1.53 24.78 -40.16
N LEU A 20 1.57 23.72 -40.97
CA LEU A 20 0.85 22.47 -40.70
C LEU A 20 1.48 21.83 -39.46
N GLY A 21 0.93 22.16 -38.28
CA GLY A 21 1.28 21.49 -37.03
C GLY A 21 0.74 20.06 -37.06
N VAL A 22 1.60 19.09 -37.38
CA VAL A 22 1.33 17.68 -37.08
C VAL A 22 1.42 17.53 -35.57
N ALA A 23 0.27 17.40 -34.90
CA ALA A 23 0.21 17.02 -33.50
C ALA A 23 0.62 15.55 -33.39
N VAL A 24 1.88 15.29 -33.03
CA VAL A 24 2.34 13.95 -32.64
C VAL A 24 1.74 13.67 -31.26
N LEU A 25 0.65 12.90 -31.24
CA LEU A 25 0.13 12.29 -30.01
C LEU A 25 1.16 11.26 -29.54
N LEU A 26 2.06 11.68 -28.65
CA LEU A 26 2.90 10.78 -27.88
C LEU A 26 2.00 9.98 -26.94
N THR A 27 1.50 8.83 -27.39
CA THR A 27 0.91 7.84 -26.51
C THR A 27 2.04 7.30 -25.63
N ALA A 28 2.18 7.86 -24.43
CA ALA A 28 3.00 7.27 -23.39
C ALA A 28 2.37 5.92 -23.01
N SER A 29 2.77 4.86 -23.71
CA SER A 29 2.48 3.49 -23.29
C SER A 29 3.24 3.29 -21.99
N SER A 30 2.53 3.34 -20.87
CA SER A 30 3.07 2.90 -19.60
C SER A 30 3.28 1.40 -19.71
N VAL A 31 4.51 0.98 -20.01
CA VAL A 31 4.91 -0.41 -19.75
C VAL A 31 4.92 -0.54 -18.23
N ALA A 32 3.78 -0.96 -17.68
CA ALA A 32 3.77 -1.53 -16.35
C ALA A 32 4.74 -2.71 -16.40
N TRP A 33 5.90 -2.54 -15.76
CA TRP A 33 6.84 -3.64 -15.58
C TRP A 33 6.08 -4.73 -14.82
N ALA A 34 5.64 -5.77 -15.52
CA ALA A 34 5.10 -6.95 -14.87
C ALA A 34 6.23 -7.52 -14.02
N ALA A 35 6.11 -7.40 -12.72
CA ALA A 35 7.02 -8.12 -11.83
C ALA A 35 6.82 -9.62 -12.08
N ASP A 36 7.91 -10.31 -12.45
CA ASP A 36 7.92 -11.75 -12.66
C ASP A 36 8.03 -12.45 -11.30
N TYR A 37 6.87 -12.76 -10.72
CA TYR A 37 6.80 -13.53 -9.48
C TYR A 37 6.96 -15.03 -9.78
N ARG A 38 7.53 -15.77 -8.83
CA ARG A 38 7.80 -17.21 -8.98
C ARG A 38 6.97 -18.04 -8.00
N VAL A 39 6.63 -19.27 -8.37
CA VAL A 39 6.01 -20.22 -7.42
C VAL A 39 6.91 -20.39 -6.19
N GLY A 40 6.32 -20.35 -5.00
CA GLY A 40 6.99 -20.35 -3.71
C GLY A 40 7.43 -18.97 -3.21
N GLN A 41 7.38 -17.92 -4.04
CA GLN A 41 7.76 -16.58 -3.61
C GLN A 41 6.75 -16.02 -2.60
N GLN A 42 7.28 -15.53 -1.48
CA GLN A 42 6.49 -14.75 -0.54
C GLN A 42 6.32 -13.32 -1.05
N VAL A 43 5.08 -12.86 -1.06
CA VAL A 43 4.66 -11.57 -1.58
C VAL A 43 3.66 -10.95 -0.62
N GLN A 44 3.27 -9.71 -0.88
CA GLN A 44 2.06 -9.12 -0.34
C GLN A 44 1.08 -8.88 -1.48
N VAL A 45 -0.19 -9.18 -1.24
CA VAL A 45 -1.28 -9.09 -2.20
C VAL A 45 -2.32 -8.12 -1.67
N GLN A 46 -2.68 -7.13 -2.47
CA GLN A 46 -3.70 -6.16 -2.15
C GLN A 46 -5.07 -6.83 -2.20
N TRP A 47 -5.88 -6.72 -1.16
CA TRP A 47 -7.27 -7.15 -1.10
C TRP A 47 -8.07 -6.07 -0.36
N HIS A 48 -9.19 -5.61 -0.94
CA HIS A 48 -10.00 -4.52 -0.38
C HIS A 48 -9.19 -3.29 0.07
N GLY A 49 -8.21 -2.88 -0.75
CA GLY A 49 -7.39 -1.69 -0.49
C GLY A 49 -6.25 -1.89 0.51
N GLN A 50 -6.00 -3.11 0.98
CA GLN A 50 -5.01 -3.43 2.01
C GLN A 50 -4.08 -4.55 1.58
N TRP A 51 -2.85 -4.57 2.09
CA TRP A 51 -1.84 -5.56 1.71
C TRP A 51 -1.79 -6.74 2.68
N PHE A 52 -1.96 -7.96 2.17
CA PHE A 52 -1.91 -9.19 2.94
C PHE A 52 -0.77 -10.07 2.46
N LYS A 53 -0.03 -10.70 3.37
CA LYS A 53 1.01 -11.63 2.97
C LYS A 53 0.40 -12.87 2.31
N ALA A 54 1.01 -13.27 1.20
CA ALA A 54 0.64 -14.47 0.47
C ALA A 54 1.87 -15.17 -0.09
N THR A 55 1.68 -16.41 -0.51
CA THR A 55 2.66 -17.16 -1.31
C THR A 55 2.10 -17.36 -2.70
N VAL A 56 2.90 -17.10 -3.73
CA VAL A 56 2.54 -17.49 -5.10
C VAL A 56 2.60 -19.01 -5.19
N ILE A 57 1.47 -19.65 -5.46
CA ILE A 57 1.36 -21.12 -5.53
C ILE A 57 1.25 -21.63 -6.96
N GLU A 58 0.93 -20.77 -7.93
CA GLU A 58 0.82 -21.13 -9.34
C GLU A 58 1.02 -19.91 -10.26
N ILE A 59 1.61 -20.12 -11.43
CA ILE A 59 1.64 -19.15 -12.53
C ILE A 59 0.48 -19.49 -13.46
N GLY A 60 -0.41 -18.52 -13.70
CA GLY A 60 -1.62 -18.75 -14.48
C GLY A 60 -1.32 -19.11 -15.93
N SER A 61 -2.09 -20.08 -16.45
CA SER A 61 -2.06 -20.52 -17.85
C SER A 61 -3.47 -20.47 -18.45
N GLY A 62 -3.59 -20.62 -19.78
CA GLY A 62 -4.88 -20.55 -20.48
C GLY A 62 -5.61 -19.23 -20.21
N SER A 63 -6.85 -19.31 -19.71
CA SER A 63 -7.67 -18.13 -19.35
C SER A 63 -7.14 -17.32 -18.16
N MET A 64 -6.17 -17.86 -17.41
CA MET A 64 -5.51 -17.18 -16.29
C MET A 64 -4.12 -16.64 -16.67
N GLN A 65 -3.74 -16.70 -17.95
CA GLN A 65 -2.45 -16.19 -18.41
C GLN A 65 -2.22 -14.74 -17.96
N GLY A 66 -1.03 -14.46 -17.42
CA GLY A 66 -0.65 -13.16 -16.87
C GLY A 66 -1.13 -12.89 -15.44
N LYS A 67 -1.79 -13.85 -14.79
CA LYS A 67 -2.15 -13.80 -13.36
C LYS A 67 -1.32 -14.80 -12.55
N TYR A 68 -1.31 -14.60 -11.24
CA TYR A 68 -0.66 -15.51 -10.28
C TYR A 68 -1.70 -16.03 -9.30
N LYS A 69 -1.73 -17.34 -9.07
CA LYS A 69 -2.52 -17.91 -7.98
C LYS A 69 -1.77 -17.73 -6.68
N ILE A 70 -2.46 -17.23 -5.66
CA ILE A 70 -1.87 -16.97 -4.36
C ILE A 70 -2.58 -17.77 -3.26
N ARG A 71 -1.83 -18.10 -2.20
CA ARG A 71 -2.35 -18.57 -0.91
C ARG A 71 -2.09 -17.49 0.12
N TYR A 72 -3.14 -16.92 0.68
CA TYR A 72 -3.01 -16.01 1.82
C TYR A 72 -2.46 -16.75 3.04
N GLU A 73 -1.48 -16.15 3.72
CA GLU A 73 -0.87 -16.79 4.89
C GLU A 73 -1.81 -16.76 6.10
N GLY A 74 -2.01 -17.91 6.74
CA GLY A 74 -2.91 -18.04 7.90
C GLY A 74 -4.39 -18.19 7.54
N TYR A 75 -4.71 -18.23 6.25
CA TYR A 75 -6.04 -18.52 5.72
C TYR A 75 -6.06 -19.90 5.06
N ASP A 76 -7.24 -20.52 5.01
CA ASP A 76 -7.42 -21.80 4.34
C ASP A 76 -7.47 -21.64 2.81
N SER A 77 -7.37 -22.77 2.09
CA SER A 77 -7.29 -22.77 0.63
C SER A 77 -8.55 -22.29 -0.09
N SER A 78 -9.69 -22.16 0.59
CA SER A 78 -10.90 -21.58 -0.02
C SER A 78 -10.74 -20.10 -0.37
N TRP A 79 -9.71 -19.44 0.20
CA TRP A 79 -9.35 -18.06 -0.10
C TRP A 79 -8.33 -17.92 -1.25
N ASP A 80 -7.91 -19.02 -1.86
CA ASP A 80 -6.96 -18.98 -2.97
C ASP A 80 -7.60 -18.31 -4.19
N GLU A 81 -6.90 -17.33 -4.76
CA GLU A 81 -7.39 -16.62 -5.94
C GLU A 81 -6.26 -16.35 -6.95
N TYR A 82 -6.65 -16.16 -8.21
CA TYR A 82 -5.75 -15.65 -9.25
C TYR A 82 -5.82 -14.12 -9.28
N VAL A 83 -4.70 -13.45 -9.03
CA VAL A 83 -4.62 -11.99 -9.00
C VAL A 83 -3.73 -11.46 -10.11
N ALA A 84 -4.06 -10.26 -10.60
CA ALA A 84 -3.21 -9.56 -11.55
C ALA A 84 -1.92 -9.06 -10.88
N PRO A 85 -0.81 -8.90 -11.61
CA PRO A 85 0.48 -8.46 -11.03
C PRO A 85 0.38 -7.12 -10.30
N ALA A 86 -0.53 -6.23 -10.72
CA ALA A 86 -0.77 -4.94 -10.09
C ALA A 86 -1.28 -5.03 -8.63
N ARG A 87 -1.86 -6.17 -8.23
CA ARG A 87 -2.25 -6.43 -6.84
C ARG A 87 -1.12 -7.04 -6.03
N ILE A 88 0.05 -7.32 -6.60
CA ILE A 88 1.15 -7.98 -5.92
C ILE A 88 2.31 -7.00 -5.77
N ALA A 89 2.90 -6.97 -4.59
CA ALA A 89 4.18 -6.32 -4.33
C ALA A 89 5.13 -7.31 -3.66
N ASN A 90 6.43 -7.06 -3.80
CA ASN A 90 7.43 -7.78 -3.02
C ASN A 90 7.10 -7.67 -1.54
N LEU A 91 7.22 -8.81 -0.84
CA LEU A 91 7.11 -8.76 0.61
C LEU A 91 8.24 -7.85 1.11
N PRO A 92 7.96 -6.88 2.01
CA PRO A 92 9.04 -6.14 2.64
C PRO A 92 9.96 -7.14 3.35
N PRO A 93 11.27 -6.88 3.44
CA PRO A 93 12.17 -7.75 4.18
C PRO A 93 11.55 -8.03 5.56
N ALA A 94 11.48 -9.32 5.93
CA ALA A 94 10.99 -9.75 7.22
C ALA A 94 11.67 -8.85 8.27
N SER A 95 10.86 -8.11 9.02
CA SER A 95 11.29 -6.98 9.85
C SER A 95 12.52 -7.37 10.68
N ALA A 96 13.70 -7.01 10.20
CA ALA A 96 14.97 -7.44 10.79
C ALA A 96 15.21 -6.81 12.19
N GLY A 97 14.26 -6.02 12.71
CA GLY A 97 14.38 -5.25 13.95
C GLY A 97 13.14 -5.20 14.84
N GLY A 98 12.22 -6.17 14.75
CA GLY A 98 11.07 -6.26 15.66
C GLY A 98 9.84 -5.45 15.23
N PRO A 99 8.98 -5.01 16.18
CA PRO A 99 7.62 -4.57 15.87
C PRO A 99 7.49 -3.17 15.26
N ALA A 100 8.57 -2.38 15.16
CA ALA A 100 8.52 -1.05 14.54
C ALA A 100 8.03 -1.12 13.08
N GLY A 101 7.11 -0.26 12.68
CA GLY A 101 6.49 -0.26 11.35
C GLY A 101 5.18 0.54 11.29
N HIS A 102 4.62 0.69 10.10
CA HIS A 102 3.28 1.26 9.87
C HIS A 102 2.25 0.13 9.87
N TYR A 103 1.14 0.29 10.59
CA TYR A 103 0.11 -0.72 10.74
C TYR A 103 -1.27 -0.14 10.44
N VAL A 104 -2.06 -0.93 9.70
CA VAL A 104 -3.49 -0.71 9.50
C VAL A 104 -4.24 -1.86 10.16
N CYS A 105 -5.20 -1.52 11.01
CA CYS A 105 -5.90 -2.45 11.87
C CYS A 105 -7.36 -2.58 11.47
N MET A 106 -7.83 -3.81 11.31
CA MET A 106 -9.15 -4.09 10.76
C MET A 106 -9.94 -5.06 11.63
N SER A 107 -11.26 -4.91 11.58
CA SER A 107 -12.23 -5.87 12.08
C SER A 107 -13.15 -6.30 10.94
N TYR A 108 -13.56 -7.56 10.93
CA TYR A 108 -14.64 -8.02 10.05
C TYR A 108 -15.99 -7.61 10.63
N ASP A 109 -16.72 -6.76 9.92
CA ASP A 109 -18.08 -6.37 10.26
C ASP A 109 -19.03 -7.45 9.71
N LEU A 110 -19.53 -8.32 10.60
CA LEU A 110 -20.44 -9.41 10.23
C LEU A 110 -21.75 -8.90 9.62
N GLY A 111 -22.26 -7.75 10.08
CA GLY A 111 -23.54 -7.21 9.62
C GLY A 111 -23.46 -6.66 8.20
N ALA A 112 -22.32 -6.09 7.84
CA ALA A 112 -22.07 -5.56 6.50
C ALA A 112 -21.19 -6.46 5.62
N GLN A 113 -20.80 -7.64 6.12
CA GLN A 113 -19.90 -8.60 5.48
C GLN A 113 -18.65 -7.98 4.86
N GLN A 114 -18.09 -6.95 5.51
CA GLN A 114 -16.99 -6.15 4.98
C GLN A 114 -15.88 -6.00 6.01
N LEU A 115 -14.62 -5.94 5.55
CA LEU A 115 -13.53 -5.45 6.39
C LEU A 115 -13.66 -3.95 6.58
N ARG A 116 -13.50 -3.52 7.83
CA ARG A 116 -13.47 -2.10 8.17
C ARG A 116 -12.19 -1.81 8.90
N THR A 117 -11.45 -0.83 8.41
CA THR A 117 -10.35 -0.22 9.16
C THR A 117 -10.93 0.39 10.44
N GLN A 118 -10.30 0.09 11.58
CA GLN A 118 -10.67 0.63 12.89
C GLN A 118 -9.53 1.41 13.55
N ALA A 119 -8.30 1.23 13.09
CA ALA A 119 -7.18 2.05 13.52
C ALA A 119 -6.05 2.05 12.48
N GLU A 120 -5.23 3.08 12.54
CA GLU A 120 -4.00 3.19 11.76
C GLU A 120 -2.94 3.87 12.63
N PHE A 121 -1.78 3.25 12.78
CA PHE A 121 -0.70 3.79 13.60
C PHE A 121 0.68 3.41 13.09
N ARG A 122 1.70 4.17 13.50
CA ARG A 122 3.11 3.85 13.25
C ARG A 122 3.83 3.62 14.57
N LEU A 123 4.50 2.47 14.69
CA LEU A 123 5.45 2.17 15.77
C LEU A 123 6.84 2.60 15.31
N ASN A 124 7.45 3.55 16.01
CA ASN A 124 8.79 4.01 15.73
C ASN A 124 9.81 3.13 16.49
N PRO A 125 11.01 2.90 15.94
CA PRO A 125 12.06 2.10 16.59
C PRO A 125 12.51 2.61 17.96
N ASP A 126 12.30 3.89 18.25
CA ASP A 126 12.66 4.56 19.51
C ASP A 126 11.67 4.29 20.66
N GLY A 127 10.69 3.41 20.46
CA GLY A 127 9.66 3.10 21.46
C GLY A 127 8.54 4.13 21.53
N THR A 128 8.43 5.05 20.57
CA THR A 128 7.26 5.93 20.41
C THR A 128 6.29 5.40 19.36
N TYR A 129 5.03 5.78 19.45
CA TYR A 129 4.06 5.55 18.37
C TYR A 129 3.28 6.80 18.01
N GLN A 130 2.75 6.81 16.79
CA GLN A 130 1.83 7.82 16.27
C GLN A 130 0.52 7.15 15.89
N ASP A 131 -0.59 7.56 16.49
CA ASP A 131 -1.95 7.28 16.02
C ASP A 131 -2.25 8.23 14.86
N LEU A 132 -2.32 7.69 13.65
CA LEU A 132 -2.39 8.46 12.41
C LEU A 132 -3.80 9.02 12.17
N TRP A 133 -4.84 8.39 12.72
CA TRP A 133 -6.21 8.90 12.63
C TRP A 133 -6.49 10.02 13.62
N ASN A 134 -6.18 9.79 14.90
CA ASN A 134 -6.49 10.75 15.94
C ASN A 134 -5.41 11.83 16.08
N LYS A 135 -4.31 11.72 15.33
CA LYS A 135 -3.13 12.60 15.40
C LYS A 135 -2.60 12.70 16.83
N LYS A 136 -2.58 11.57 17.54
CA LYS A 136 -2.07 11.43 18.91
C LYS A 136 -0.80 10.60 18.90
N SER A 137 -0.08 10.62 20.01
CA SER A 137 1.13 9.82 20.18
C SER A 137 1.21 9.25 21.58
N GLY A 138 2.11 8.30 21.74
CA GLY A 138 2.44 7.72 23.03
C GLY A 138 3.71 6.90 22.92
N LYS A 139 3.91 6.03 23.91
CA LYS A 139 5.05 5.10 23.95
C LYS A 139 4.55 3.67 23.83
N TRP A 140 5.41 2.81 23.33
CA TRP A 140 5.21 1.37 23.31
C TRP A 140 6.46 0.66 23.82
N SER A 141 6.26 -0.52 24.39
CA SER A 141 7.32 -1.47 24.70
C SER A 141 6.82 -2.88 24.46
N LEU A 142 7.72 -3.80 24.11
CA LEU A 142 7.41 -5.21 23.95
C LEU A 142 7.89 -5.97 25.20
N LYS A 143 6.96 -6.57 25.93
CA LYS A 143 7.26 -7.40 27.10
C LYS A 143 7.53 -8.86 26.71
N ALA A 144 7.95 -9.64 27.70
CA ALA A 144 8.03 -11.09 27.60
C ALA A 144 6.70 -11.68 27.08
N GLY A 145 6.79 -12.74 26.27
CA GLY A 145 5.62 -13.34 25.62
C GLY A 145 5.06 -12.52 24.45
N ALA A 146 5.81 -11.53 23.94
CA ALA A 146 5.43 -10.71 22.80
C ALA A 146 4.17 -9.84 23.03
N VAL A 147 3.88 -9.49 24.29
CA VAL A 147 2.76 -8.61 24.66
C VAL A 147 3.24 -7.17 24.65
N PHE A 148 2.50 -6.26 24.00
CA PHE A 148 2.80 -4.84 24.06
C PHE A 148 2.27 -4.20 25.34
N GLN A 149 3.01 -3.20 25.82
CA GLN A 149 2.45 -2.16 26.66
C GLN A 149 2.50 -0.83 25.93
N PHE A 150 1.36 -0.15 25.88
CA PHE A 150 1.23 1.17 25.31
C PHE A 150 1.03 2.21 26.41
N THR A 151 1.32 3.48 26.12
CA THR A 151 0.83 4.62 26.89
C THR A 151 -0.12 5.46 26.05
N GLY A 152 -0.88 6.38 26.65
CA GLY A 152 -1.79 7.26 25.92
C GLY A 152 -3.03 6.54 25.39
N VAL A 153 -3.46 6.88 24.17
CA VAL A 153 -4.76 6.44 23.61
C VAL A 153 -4.89 4.94 23.41
N LEU A 154 -3.77 4.22 23.25
CA LEU A 154 -3.75 2.76 23.11
C LEU A 154 -3.62 2.00 24.45
N ASN A 155 -3.30 2.67 25.58
CA ASN A 155 -3.03 1.98 26.87
C ASN A 155 -4.23 1.21 27.43
N ASN A 156 -5.42 1.80 27.35
CA ASN A 156 -6.62 1.27 28.03
C ASN A 156 -7.56 0.49 27.10
N LYS A 157 -7.16 0.25 25.85
CA LYS A 157 -8.10 -0.24 24.84
C LYS A 157 -8.10 -1.77 24.72
N ALA A 158 -6.95 -2.46 24.74
CA ALA A 158 -6.93 -3.91 24.55
C ALA A 158 -5.59 -4.54 24.94
N GLN A 159 -5.59 -5.87 25.15
CA GLN A 159 -4.33 -6.61 25.19
C GLN A 159 -3.80 -6.75 23.77
N ALA A 160 -2.61 -6.21 23.50
CA ALA A 160 -1.99 -6.27 22.20
C ALA A 160 -0.84 -7.29 22.18
N THR A 161 -0.85 -8.19 21.21
CA THR A 161 0.17 -9.24 21.07
C THR A 161 0.83 -9.16 19.69
N PHE A 162 2.16 -9.20 19.67
CA PHE A 162 2.96 -9.34 18.47
C PHE A 162 3.08 -10.81 18.09
N LEU A 163 2.56 -11.17 16.92
CA LEU A 163 2.59 -12.54 16.43
C LEU A 163 3.71 -12.67 15.41
N ASN A 164 4.92 -12.97 15.89
CA ASN A 164 6.08 -13.17 15.01
C ASN A 164 5.85 -14.29 13.99
N ARG A 165 5.16 -15.37 14.39
CA ARG A 165 4.76 -16.48 13.50
C ARG A 165 3.69 -16.11 12.47
N ARG A 166 3.04 -14.94 12.61
CA ARG A 166 2.17 -14.32 11.60
C ARG A 166 2.84 -13.08 11.00
N ASN A 167 4.16 -13.16 10.81
CA ASN A 167 5.03 -12.15 10.21
C ASN A 167 4.87 -10.74 10.78
N GLY A 168 4.79 -10.67 12.11
CA GLY A 168 4.78 -9.42 12.82
C GLY A 168 3.46 -8.67 12.77
N MET A 169 2.37 -9.39 12.49
CA MET A 169 1.01 -8.93 12.78
C MET A 169 0.88 -8.57 14.26
N ILE A 170 0.13 -7.49 14.54
CA ILE A 170 -0.29 -7.14 15.89
C ILE A 170 -1.77 -7.48 16.01
N VAL A 171 -2.15 -8.20 17.06
CA VAL A 171 -3.55 -8.46 17.36
C VAL A 171 -3.89 -7.75 18.65
N PHE A 172 -4.88 -6.87 18.59
CA PHE A 172 -5.49 -6.29 19.78
C PHE A 172 -6.75 -7.11 20.12
N ASP A 173 -6.81 -7.60 21.35
CA ASP A 173 -7.91 -8.37 21.90
C ASP A 173 -8.68 -7.54 22.94
N TRP A 174 -9.94 -7.22 22.64
CA TRP A 174 -10.87 -6.51 23.54
C TRP A 174 -11.70 -7.48 24.41
N GLY A 175 -11.45 -8.79 24.29
CA GLY A 175 -12.28 -9.84 24.90
C GLY A 175 -13.57 -10.09 24.14
N LYS A 176 -14.36 -11.08 24.60
CA LYS A 176 -15.67 -11.46 24.04
C LYS A 176 -15.65 -11.71 22.52
N ASN A 177 -14.54 -12.26 22.01
CA ASN A 177 -14.29 -12.53 20.59
C ASN A 177 -14.19 -11.28 19.69
N VAL A 178 -13.98 -10.09 20.26
CA VAL A 178 -13.70 -8.88 19.47
C VAL A 178 -12.20 -8.73 19.30
N LYS A 179 -11.73 -8.97 18.08
CA LYS A 179 -10.32 -8.86 17.70
C LYS A 179 -10.13 -7.79 16.64
N LEU A 180 -9.02 -7.09 16.75
CA LEU A 180 -8.55 -6.19 15.71
C LEU A 180 -7.20 -6.66 15.21
N ASP A 181 -7.19 -7.00 13.92
CA ASP A 181 -6.05 -7.55 13.23
C ASP A 181 -5.28 -6.43 12.54
N CYS A 182 -4.05 -6.17 12.98
CA CYS A 182 -3.20 -5.12 12.46
C CYS A 182 -2.12 -5.66 11.53
N TYR A 183 -2.21 -5.25 10.27
CA TYR A 183 -1.33 -5.64 9.19
C TYR A 183 -0.29 -4.56 8.97
N ARG A 184 0.98 -4.99 8.96
CA ARG A 184 2.09 -4.10 8.65
C ARG A 184 2.03 -3.71 7.18
N GLN A 185 2.06 -2.41 6.91
CA GLN A 185 2.13 -1.82 5.58
C GLN A 185 3.60 -1.70 5.13
N PRO A 186 3.87 -1.69 3.81
CA PRO A 186 5.20 -1.48 3.25
C PRO A 186 5.84 -0.13 3.62
#